data_AF-A0A167KIW6-F1
#
_entry.id   AF-A0A167KIW6-F1
#
_cell.length_a   1.000
_cell.length_b   1.000
_cell.length_c   1.000
_cell.angle_alpha   90.00
_cell.angle_beta   90.00
_cell.angle_gamma   90.00
#
_symmetry.space_group_name_H-M   'P 1'
#
loop_
_entity.id
_entity.type
_entity.pdbx_description
1 polymer ?
#
loop_
_entity_poly.entity_id
_entity_poly.type
_entity_poly.pdbx_seq_one_letter_code
_entity_poly.pdbx_strand_id
1 'polypeptide(L)'
;MTFEYAIEPNYTTTDCTTKRSFIHNRPARQLRVSQFKMNMQKSIRRLRKSKKLTQRQLGNILGVDQATISNFESGKTIMTLDLAYELILVFGCDFYVECDLSGIMSLPEAS
;
A
#
# COMPACT_ATOMS: atom_id res chain seq x y z
N MET A 1 -2.95 -42.31 19.88
CA MET A 1 -4.13 -41.95 20.69
C MET A 1 -3.73 -40.72 21.47
N THR A 2 -4.35 -39.59 21.14
CA THR A 2 -3.96 -38.24 21.56
C THR A 2 -4.14 -38.06 23.07
N PHE A 3 -3.09 -37.60 23.74
CA PHE A 3 -3.19 -36.96 25.05
C PHE A 3 -3.61 -35.50 24.82
N GLU A 4 -4.82 -35.16 25.24
CA GLU A 4 -5.15 -33.77 25.58
C GLU A 4 -4.47 -33.45 26.91
N TYR A 5 -3.73 -32.34 26.96
CA TYR A 5 -3.74 -31.52 28.15
C TYR A 5 -3.67 -30.04 27.77
N ALA A 6 -4.66 -29.33 28.29
CA ALA A 6 -4.95 -27.92 28.07
C ALA A 6 -3.90 -26.99 28.68
N ILE A 7 -3.79 -25.79 28.10
CA ILE A 7 -3.28 -24.59 28.76
C ILE A 7 -4.24 -23.44 28.40
N GLU A 8 -5.05 -23.02 29.37
CA GLU A 8 -5.76 -21.74 29.42
C GLU A 8 -4.83 -20.69 30.09
N PRO A 9 -5.00 -19.34 30.00
CA PRO A 9 -6.27 -18.62 29.77
C PRO A 9 -6.21 -17.29 28.97
N ASN A 10 -7.40 -16.76 28.63
CA ASN A 10 -7.72 -15.33 28.47
C ASN A 10 -7.25 -14.54 27.23
N TYR A 11 -7.74 -14.92 26.04
CA TYR A 11 -8.06 -13.95 24.98
C TYR A 11 -9.48 -14.25 24.48
N THR A 12 -10.43 -13.42 24.90
CA THR A 12 -11.86 -13.59 24.59
C THR A 12 -12.10 -13.65 23.09
N THR A 13 -12.41 -14.86 22.64
CA THR A 13 -13.32 -15.28 21.56
C THR A 13 -13.91 -14.13 20.73
N THR A 14 -13.49 -14.04 19.46
CA THR A 14 -14.35 -13.56 18.37
C THR A 14 -14.38 -14.62 17.28
N ASP A 15 -15.49 -15.36 17.26
CA ASP A 15 -16.08 -16.14 16.17
C ASP A 15 -15.27 -16.22 14.86
N CYS A 16 -14.78 -17.42 14.56
CA CYS A 16 -13.96 -17.78 13.41
C CYS A 16 -14.66 -17.65 12.04
N THR A 17 -15.96 -17.33 11.98
CA THR A 17 -16.68 -17.18 10.70
C THR A 17 -16.62 -15.77 10.09
N THR A 18 -16.37 -14.73 10.89
CA THR A 18 -16.28 -13.33 10.39
C THR A 18 -14.85 -12.95 9.94
N LYS A 19 -13.84 -13.70 10.38
CA LYS A 19 -12.51 -13.72 9.75
C LYS A 19 -12.50 -14.61 8.50
N ARG A 20 -13.40 -14.39 7.53
CA ARG A 20 -13.11 -14.83 6.15
C ARG A 20 -11.88 -14.05 5.69
N SER A 21 -10.74 -14.64 5.98
CA SER A 21 -9.45 -14.00 6.04
C SER A 21 -9.15 -13.28 4.73
N PHE A 22 -8.58 -12.08 4.84
CA PHE A 22 -8.04 -11.37 3.68
C PHE A 22 -7.05 -12.25 2.88
N ILE A 23 -6.49 -13.29 3.53
CA ILE A 23 -5.66 -14.37 2.97
C ILE A 23 -6.40 -15.17 1.88
N HIS A 24 -7.72 -15.35 1.96
CA HIS A 24 -8.52 -16.07 0.94
C HIS A 24 -9.35 -15.14 0.03
N ASN A 25 -9.49 -13.86 0.37
CA ASN A 25 -10.21 -12.88 -0.46
C ASN A 25 -9.33 -12.27 -1.57
N ARG A 26 -9.13 -13.02 -2.67
CA ARG A 26 -8.33 -12.56 -3.83
C ARG A 26 -8.85 -11.25 -4.45
N PRO A 27 -10.16 -11.04 -4.69
CA PRO A 27 -10.66 -9.78 -5.25
C PRO A 27 -10.37 -8.56 -4.37
N ALA A 28 -10.57 -8.65 -3.05
CA ALA A 28 -10.27 -7.55 -2.14
C ALA A 28 -8.77 -7.23 -2.11
N ARG A 29 -7.89 -8.24 -2.14
CA ARG A 29 -6.44 -8.04 -2.27
C ARG A 29 -6.07 -7.35 -3.58
N GLN A 30 -6.65 -7.77 -4.70
CA GLN A 30 -6.41 -7.15 -6.01
C GLN A 30 -6.86 -5.68 -6.03
N LEU A 31 -8.00 -5.37 -5.42
CA LEU A 31 -8.48 -3.99 -5.29
C LEU A 31 -7.49 -3.13 -4.49
N ARG A 32 -7.00 -3.62 -3.34
CA ARG A 32 -6.01 -2.91 -2.52
C ARG A 32 -4.70 -2.68 -3.29
N VAL A 33 -4.22 -3.66 -4.05
CA VAL A 33 -3.04 -3.51 -4.91
C VAL A 33 -3.28 -2.45 -5.99
N SER A 34 -4.45 -2.45 -6.62
CA SER A 34 -4.80 -1.43 -7.62
C SER A 34 -4.88 -0.03 -7.01
N GLN A 35 -5.48 0.11 -5.82
CA GLN A 35 -5.52 1.37 -5.08
C GLN A 35 -4.11 1.85 -4.70
N PHE A 36 -3.25 0.95 -4.23
CA PHE A 36 -1.86 1.24 -3.93
C PHE A 36 -1.13 1.79 -5.16
N LYS A 37 -1.27 1.13 -6.31
CA LYS A 37 -0.67 1.59 -7.58
C LYS A 37 -1.13 3.01 -7.95
N MET A 38 -2.42 3.30 -7.84
CA MET A 38 -2.96 4.64 -8.13
C MET A 38 -2.41 5.70 -7.17
N ASN A 39 -2.28 5.36 -5.89
CA ASN A 39 -1.74 6.27 -4.88
C ASN A 39 -0.24 6.55 -5.11
N MET A 40 0.53 5.52 -5.46
CA MET A 40 1.95 5.67 -5.84
C MET A 40 2.13 6.68 -6.98
N GLN A 41 1.32 6.56 -8.05
CA GLN A 41 1.36 7.47 -9.20
C GLN A 41 1.12 8.93 -8.79
N LYS A 42 0.11 9.17 -7.95
CA LYS A 42 -0.19 10.52 -7.43
C LYS A 42 0.94 11.04 -6.54
N SER A 43 1.49 10.19 -5.68
CA SER A 43 2.57 10.52 -4.75
C SER A 43 3.84 10.95 -5.47
N ILE A 44 4.24 10.26 -6.55
CA ILE A 44 5.41 10.63 -7.37
C ILE A 44 5.29 12.08 -7.86
N ARG A 45 4.16 12.41 -8.49
CA ARG A 45 3.93 13.76 -9.02
C ARG A 45 3.93 14.82 -7.92
N ARG A 46 3.33 14.51 -6.77
CA ARG A 46 3.28 15.40 -5.61
C ARG A 46 4.67 15.65 -5.02
N LEU A 47 5.44 14.59 -4.76
CA LEU A 47 6.79 14.66 -4.17
C LEU A 47 7.77 15.35 -5.12
N ARG A 48 7.73 15.04 -6.41
CA ARG A 48 8.54 15.73 -7.41
C ARG A 48 8.28 17.24 -7.40
N LYS A 49 7.01 17.65 -7.37
CA LYS A 49 6.62 19.07 -7.34
C LYS A 49 7.00 19.74 -6.01
N SER A 50 6.85 19.07 -4.87
CA SER A 50 7.23 19.65 -3.58
C SER A 50 8.74 19.92 -3.47
N LYS A 51 9.56 19.09 -4.14
CA LYS A 51 11.00 19.30 -4.29
C LYS A 51 11.38 20.19 -5.49
N LYS A 52 10.40 20.80 -6.18
CA LYS A 52 10.59 21.67 -7.36
C LYS A 52 11.37 21.03 -8.51
N LEU A 53 11.26 19.72 -8.69
CA LEU A 53 11.95 18.98 -9.75
C LEU A 53 11.11 18.93 -11.04
N THR A 54 11.76 19.07 -12.19
CA THR A 54 11.18 18.70 -13.49
C THR A 54 11.15 17.18 -13.65
N GLN A 55 10.33 16.67 -14.57
CA GLN A 55 10.32 15.22 -14.85
C GLN A 55 11.69 14.72 -15.36
N ARG A 56 12.41 15.56 -16.13
CA ARG A 56 13.77 15.23 -16.60
C ARG A 56 14.78 15.16 -15.45
N GLN A 57 14.72 16.08 -14.49
CA GLN A 57 15.60 16.04 -13.32
C GLN A 57 15.34 14.81 -12.46
N LEU A 58 14.08 14.45 -12.23
CA LEU A 58 13.76 13.21 -11.51
C LEU A 58 14.22 11.96 -12.29
N GLY A 59 14.04 11.95 -13.62
CA GLY A 59 14.53 10.87 -14.47
C GLY A 59 16.03 10.68 -14.32
N ASN A 60 16.80 11.77 -14.39
CA ASN A 60 18.26 11.72 -14.22
C ASN A 60 18.67 11.18 -12.84
N ILE A 61 17.94 11.52 -11.77
CA ILE A 61 18.20 11.00 -10.42
C ILE A 61 17.94 9.48 -10.36
N LEU A 62 16.87 9.02 -11.00
CA LEU A 62 16.45 7.62 -11.01
C LEU A 62 17.11 6.78 -12.12
N GLY A 63 17.98 7.36 -12.94
CA GLY A 63 18.62 6.68 -14.07
C GLY A 63 17.66 6.30 -15.21
N VAL A 64 16.54 7.02 -15.39
CA VAL A 64 15.55 6.79 -16.45
C VAL A 64 15.29 8.05 -17.27
N ASP A 65 14.70 7.91 -18.46
CA ASP A 65 14.36 9.07 -19.28
C ASP A 65 13.15 9.86 -18.74
N GLN A 66 12.98 11.09 -19.23
CA GLN A 66 11.87 11.95 -18.84
C GLN A 66 10.50 11.37 -19.23
N ALA A 67 10.42 10.66 -20.35
CA ALA A 67 9.18 10.04 -20.83
C ALA A 67 8.70 8.94 -19.88
N THR A 68 9.62 8.19 -19.29
CA THR A 68 9.38 7.15 -18.29
C THR A 68 8.77 7.75 -17.04
N ILE A 69 9.29 8.87 -16.55
CA ILE A 69 8.67 9.61 -15.44
C ILE A 69 7.26 10.10 -15.81
N SER A 70 7.06 10.62 -17.02
CA SER A 70 5.73 11.04 -17.50
C SER A 70 4.75 9.86 -17.56
N ASN A 71 5.20 8.70 -18.01
CA ASN A 71 4.40 7.48 -18.07
C ASN A 71 4.05 6.96 -16.68
N PHE A 72 4.96 7.05 -15.70
CA PHE A 72 4.67 6.73 -14.30
C PHE A 72 3.61 7.67 -13.71
N GLU A 73 3.76 8.98 -13.87
CA GLU A 73 2.81 9.97 -13.33
C GLU A 73 1.43 9.91 -13.98
N SER A 74 1.34 9.41 -15.22
CA SER A 74 0.08 9.20 -15.94
C SER A 74 -0.50 7.79 -15.80
N GLY A 75 0.22 6.89 -15.12
CA GLY A 75 -0.20 5.50 -14.92
C GLY A 75 -0.15 4.62 -16.17
N LYS A 76 0.48 5.08 -17.25
CA LYS A 76 0.68 4.30 -18.49
C LYS A 76 1.64 3.12 -18.30
N THR A 77 2.57 3.24 -17.36
CA THR A 77 3.59 2.22 -17.09
C THR A 77 3.61 1.89 -15.60
N ILE A 78 3.69 0.58 -15.30
CA ILE A 78 3.91 0.09 -13.94
C ILE A 78 5.40 0.20 -13.62
N MET A 79 5.71 0.85 -12.51
CA MET A 79 7.07 0.98 -12.00
C MET A 79 7.59 -0.35 -11.45
N THR A 80 8.88 -0.62 -11.61
CA THR A 80 9.56 -1.75 -10.98
C THR A 80 9.71 -1.52 -9.47
N LEU A 81 9.94 -2.60 -8.71
CA LEU A 81 10.17 -2.49 -7.27
C LEU A 81 11.43 -1.67 -6.96
N ASP A 82 12.49 -1.83 -7.75
CA ASP A 82 13.76 -1.14 -7.56
C ASP A 82 13.59 0.39 -7.66
N LEU A 83 12.89 0.87 -8.70
CA LEU A 83 12.59 2.28 -8.87
C LEU A 83 11.65 2.83 -7.78
N ALA A 84 10.73 2.00 -7.30
CA ALA A 84 9.87 2.36 -6.19
C ALA A 84 10.67 2.56 -4.89
N TYR A 85 11.69 1.72 -4.66
CA TYR A 85 12.58 1.84 -3.51
C TYR A 85 13.52 3.06 -3.63
N GLU A 86 14.10 3.31 -4.81
CA GLU A 86 14.87 4.52 -5.10
C GLU A 86 14.10 5.80 -4.78
N LEU A 87 12.81 5.86 -5.12
CA LEU A 87 11.97 7.02 -4.78
C LEU A 87 11.85 7.24 -3.26
N ILE A 88 11.76 6.17 -2.47
CA ILE A 88 11.71 6.27 -1.00
C ILE A 88 13.02 6.88 -0.51
N LEU A 89 14.17 6.42 -1.04
CA LEU A 89 15.49 6.93 -0.68
C LEU A 89 15.66 8.41 -1.09
N VAL A 90 15.26 8.78 -2.30
CA VAL A 90 15.39 10.14 -2.84
C VAL A 90 14.52 11.14 -2.08
N PHE A 91 13.31 10.74 -1.70
CA PHE A 91 12.36 11.64 -1.03
C PHE A 91 12.41 11.58 0.49
N GLY A 92 12.99 10.52 1.07
CA GLY A 92 13.10 10.33 2.52
C GLY A 92 11.75 10.11 3.19
N CYS A 93 10.78 9.54 2.48
CA CYS A 93 9.44 9.28 3.00
C CYS A 93 8.92 7.93 2.51
N ASP A 94 8.32 7.17 3.43
CA ASP A 94 7.55 5.99 3.04
C ASP A 94 6.27 6.42 2.33
N PHE A 95 5.88 5.63 1.33
CA PHE A 95 4.58 5.77 0.68
C PHE A 95 3.49 5.25 1.62
N TYR A 96 3.10 6.05 2.61
CA TYR A 96 1.94 5.74 3.42
C TYR A 96 0.70 5.77 2.53
N VAL A 97 0.08 4.60 2.38
CA VAL A 97 -1.30 4.53 1.97
C VAL A 97 -2.06 5.17 3.12
N GLU A 98 -2.79 6.26 2.86
CA GLU A 98 -3.98 6.56 3.67
C GLU A 98 -4.96 5.41 3.41
N CYS A 99 -4.67 4.29 4.08
CA CYS A 99 -5.51 3.14 4.11
C CYS A 99 -6.57 3.57 5.11
N ASP A 100 -7.68 4.08 4.60
CA ASP A 100 -8.83 4.27 5.45
C ASP A 100 -9.24 2.89 5.97
N LEU A 101 -8.70 2.53 7.13
CA LEU A 101 -9.10 1.38 7.93
C LEU A 101 -10.32 1.75 8.79
N SER A 102 -10.79 3.01 8.75
CA SER A 102 -11.97 3.43 9.51
C SER A 102 -13.24 2.68 9.10
N GLY A 103 -13.28 2.17 7.86
CA GLY A 103 -14.34 1.25 7.40
C GLY A 103 -14.37 -0.12 8.07
N ILE A 104 -13.49 -0.40 9.05
CA ILE A 104 -13.47 -1.63 9.85
C ILE A 104 -13.69 -1.31 11.35
N MET A 105 -13.84 -0.05 11.75
CA MET A 105 -13.88 0.37 13.17
C MET A 105 -15.12 1.17 13.59
N SER A 106 -16.23 1.08 12.86
CA SER A 106 -17.51 1.63 13.32
C SER A 106 -18.57 0.53 13.39
N LEU A 107 -18.53 -0.26 14.48
CA LEU A 107 -19.73 -0.94 14.97
C LEU A 107 -20.50 0.05 15.85
N PRO A 108 -21.83 0.17 15.70
CA PRO A 108 -22.62 0.97 16.62
C PRO A 108 -22.46 0.39 18.02
N GLU A 109 -22.24 1.25 19.02
CA GLU A 109 -22.33 0.84 20.41
C GLU A 109 -23.74 0.29 20.63
N ALA A 110 -23.81 -1.00 20.97
CA ALA A 110 -25.05 -1.63 21.37
C ALA A 110 -25.47 -1.03 22.71
N SER A 111 -26.56 -0.26 22.69
CA SER A 111 -27.36 0.12 23.86
C SER A 111 -28.27 -1.02 24.28
#